data_AF-A0A1Q7IXS2-F1
#
_entry.id   AF-A0A1Q7IXS2-F1
#
_cell.length_a   1.000
_cell.length_b   1.000
_cell.length_c   1.000
_cell.angle_alpha   90.00
_cell.angle_beta   90.00
_cell.angle_gamma   90.00
#
_symmetry.space_group_name_H-M   'P 1'
#
loop_
_entity.id
_entity.type
_entity.pdbx_description
1 polymer ?
#
loop_
_entity_poly.entity_id
_entity_poly.type
_entity_poly.pdbx_seq_one_letter_code
_entity_poly.pdbx_strand_id
1 'polypeptide(L)'
;MTIKVPGPFAGISDLGFTAQYRSQHFQEPLRDIPLLIEGPPPPMRRLAELLQLLRGIEGTAYTWSDPVMLSDEVVVLAFRDRSLAGQTLSDGEPVHTSYVLNLVRPVVFTFLRDCAETARLRLADVIEMRVSTKSESIADIVLPLDDIVRSNGDRLLWQLAG
;
A
#
# COMPACT_ATOMS: atom_id res chain seq x y z
N MET A 1 -11.80 -5.63 6.23
CA MET A 1 -11.81 -4.23 5.76
C MET A 1 -10.92 -4.16 4.52
N THR A 2 -11.23 -3.29 3.58
CA THR A 2 -10.38 -3.03 2.41
C THR A 2 -10.10 -1.55 2.29
N ILE A 3 -8.92 -1.21 1.79
CA ILE A 3 -8.57 0.16 1.39
C ILE A 3 -8.19 0.11 -0.08
N LYS A 4 -8.93 0.81 -0.93
CA LYS A 4 -8.65 0.95 -2.36
C LYS A 4 -7.99 2.28 -2.62
N VAL A 5 -6.95 2.28 -3.44
CA VAL A 5 -6.19 3.47 -3.87
C VAL A 5 -6.13 3.45 -5.40
N PRO A 6 -7.05 4.16 -6.08
CA PRO A 6 -7.02 4.28 -7.53
C PRO A 6 -5.92 5.25 -7.99
N GLY A 7 -5.33 4.98 -9.16
CA GLY A 7 -4.39 5.89 -9.84
C GLY A 7 -3.24 6.48 -9.01
N PRO A 8 -2.55 5.73 -8.11
CA PRO A 8 -1.53 6.33 -7.25
C PRO A 8 -0.24 6.70 -8.00
N PHE A 9 -0.06 6.22 -9.23
CA PHE A 9 1.14 6.45 -10.03
C PHE A 9 0.85 7.49 -11.12
N ALA A 10 1.79 8.43 -11.30
CA ALA A 10 1.60 9.52 -12.24
C ALA A 10 1.46 9.01 -13.69
N GLY A 11 0.49 9.58 -14.40
CA GLY A 11 0.24 9.31 -15.82
C GLY A 11 -0.55 8.02 -16.10
N ILE A 12 -1.03 7.29 -15.09
CA ILE A 12 -1.79 6.04 -15.27
C ILE A 12 -2.96 5.99 -14.27
N SER A 13 -4.16 6.35 -14.72
CA SER A 13 -5.39 6.29 -13.90
C SER A 13 -5.89 4.88 -13.64
N ASP A 14 -5.67 3.98 -14.61
CA ASP A 14 -6.27 2.66 -14.63
C ASP A 14 -5.45 1.63 -13.83
N LEU A 15 -4.35 2.08 -13.21
CA LEU A 15 -3.53 1.27 -12.33
C LEU A 15 -3.82 1.69 -10.88
N GLY A 16 -4.19 0.74 -10.04
CA GLY A 16 -4.50 0.98 -8.63
C GLY A 16 -4.12 -0.20 -7.74
N PHE A 17 -4.30 -0.05 -6.43
CA PHE A 17 -4.12 -1.16 -5.51
C PHE A 17 -5.15 -1.21 -4.39
N THR A 18 -5.32 -2.41 -3.84
CA THR A 18 -6.22 -2.70 -2.74
C THR A 18 -5.46 -3.42 -1.62
N ALA A 19 -5.41 -2.80 -0.43
CA ALA A 19 -4.96 -3.47 0.79
C ALA A 19 -6.14 -4.21 1.44
N GLN A 20 -5.97 -5.51 1.73
CA GLN A 20 -7.04 -6.32 2.32
C GLN A 20 -6.73 -6.74 3.76
N TYR A 21 -7.46 -6.17 4.71
CA TYR A 21 -7.34 -6.48 6.13
C TYR A 21 -8.30 -7.62 6.47
N ARG A 22 -7.72 -8.76 6.86
CA ARG A 22 -8.48 -9.90 7.39
C ARG A 22 -8.91 -9.63 8.82
N SER A 23 -10.12 -10.06 9.17
CA SER A 23 -10.59 -10.05 10.55
C SER A 23 -9.63 -10.84 11.43
N GLN A 24 -9.16 -10.22 12.50
CA GLN A 24 -8.25 -10.83 13.49
C GLN A 24 -8.75 -10.47 14.88
N HIS A 25 -8.65 -11.41 15.82
CA HIS A 25 -8.89 -11.12 17.22
C HIS A 25 -7.76 -10.25 17.77
N PHE A 26 -8.06 -9.39 18.75
CA PHE A 26 -7.13 -8.41 19.32
C PHE A 26 -5.83 -9.02 19.88
N GLN A 27 -5.83 -10.31 20.21
CA GLN A 27 -4.68 -11.03 20.77
C GLN A 27 -3.93 -11.89 19.74
N GLU A 28 -4.35 -11.92 18.47
CA GLU A 28 -3.63 -12.63 17.41
C GLU A 28 -2.46 -11.78 16.88
N PRO A 29 -1.30 -12.40 16.55
CA PRO A 29 -0.25 -11.70 15.81
C PRO A 29 -0.80 -11.09 14.52
N LEU A 30 -0.38 -9.86 14.21
CA LEU A 30 -0.77 -9.15 12.99
C LEU A 30 -0.40 -9.99 11.76
N ARG A 31 -1.42 -10.52 11.09
CA ARG A 31 -1.26 -11.28 9.83
C ARG A 31 -0.79 -10.36 8.71
N ASP A 32 -0.04 -10.95 7.80
CA ASP A 32 0.33 -10.38 6.52
C ASP A 32 -0.88 -9.72 5.83
N ILE A 33 -0.69 -8.47 5.40
CA ILE A 33 -1.71 -7.68 4.72
C ILE A 33 -1.39 -7.69 3.23
N PRO A 34 -2.15 -8.44 2.40
CA PRO A 34 -1.91 -8.46 0.97
C PRO A 34 -2.36 -7.14 0.33
N LEU A 35 -1.52 -6.66 -0.58
CA LEU A 35 -1.80 -5.62 -1.56
C LEU A 35 -2.01 -6.30 -2.91
N LEU A 36 -3.21 -6.15 -3.44
CA LEU A 36 -3.56 -6.53 -4.80
C LEU A 36 -3.39 -5.29 -5.67
N ILE A 37 -2.52 -5.34 -6.68
CA ILE A 37 -2.27 -4.25 -7.61
C ILE A 37 -2.81 -4.68 -8.98
N GLU A 38 -3.63 -3.84 -9.58
CA GLU A 38 -4.34 -4.13 -10.82
C GLU A 38 -4.12 -2.98 -11.80
N GLY A 39 -3.91 -3.28 -13.07
CA GLY A 39 -3.76 -2.27 -14.12
C GLY A 39 -3.42 -2.86 -15.50
N PRO A 40 -3.19 -2.00 -16.50
CA PRO A 40 -2.91 -2.46 -17.86
C PRO A 40 -1.57 -3.20 -17.96
N PRO A 41 -1.41 -4.14 -18.91
CA PRO A 41 -0.28 -5.07 -18.90
C PRO A 41 1.12 -4.44 -18.95
N PRO A 42 1.43 -3.49 -19.87
CA PRO A 42 2.82 -3.04 -19.96
C PRO A 42 3.34 -2.25 -18.75
N PRO A 43 2.59 -1.31 -18.11
CA PRO A 43 3.07 -0.67 -16.88
C PRO A 43 3.08 -1.65 -15.69
N MET A 44 2.21 -2.65 -15.66
CA MET A 44 2.24 -3.69 -14.62
C MET A 44 3.52 -4.53 -14.65
N ARG A 45 4.03 -4.90 -15.84
CA ARG A 45 5.32 -5.59 -15.96
C ARG A 45 6.46 -4.74 -15.41
N ARG A 46 6.49 -3.45 -15.77
CA ARG A 46 7.51 -2.51 -15.28
C ARG A 46 7.40 -2.30 -13.77
N LEU A 47 6.18 -2.21 -13.25
CA LEU A 47 5.94 -2.09 -11.83
C LEU A 47 6.44 -3.32 -11.08
N ALA A 48 6.13 -4.53 -11.56
CA ALA A 48 6.58 -5.78 -10.93
C ALA A 48 8.11 -5.87 -10.80
N GLU A 49 8.85 -5.44 -11.83
CA GLU A 49 10.32 -5.35 -11.79
C GLU A 49 10.79 -4.37 -10.69
N LEU A 50 10.18 -3.19 -10.61
CA LEU A 50 10.57 -2.16 -9.65
C LEU A 50 10.17 -2.52 -8.22
N LEU A 51 9.07 -3.25 -8.02
CA LEU A 51 8.66 -3.75 -6.71
C LEU A 51 9.63 -4.79 -6.13
N GLN A 52 10.45 -5.45 -6.96
CA GLN A 52 11.53 -6.31 -6.45
C GLN A 52 12.53 -5.53 -5.59
N LEU A 53 12.68 -4.22 -5.81
CA LEU A 53 13.56 -3.36 -5.01
C LEU A 53 13.09 -3.24 -3.56
N LEU A 54 11.81 -3.50 -3.28
CA LEU A 54 11.24 -3.39 -1.92
C LEU A 54 11.59 -4.61 -1.04
N ARG A 55 12.04 -5.72 -1.64
CA ARG A 55 12.36 -6.98 -0.94
C ARG A 55 13.46 -6.85 0.12
N GLY A 56 14.33 -5.85 -0.03
CA GLY A 56 15.45 -5.59 0.88
C GLY A 56 15.18 -4.49 1.91
N ILE A 57 13.97 -3.95 1.98
CA ILE A 57 13.59 -2.98 3.01
C ILE A 57 13.39 -3.76 4.32
N GLU A 58 14.49 -4.04 4.99
CA GLU A 58 14.52 -4.53 6.37
C GLU A 58 14.49 -3.32 7.31
N GLY A 59 13.32 -2.68 7.39
CA GLY A 59 13.05 -1.79 8.51
C GLY A 59 12.91 -2.62 9.79
N THR A 60 13.28 -2.07 10.95
CA THR A 60 13.13 -2.77 12.24
C THR A 60 11.67 -3.13 12.59
N ALA A 61 10.69 -2.60 11.85
CA ALA A 61 9.26 -2.70 12.15
C ALA A 61 8.42 -3.39 11.08
N TYR A 62 8.91 -3.62 9.85
CA TYR A 62 8.14 -4.31 8.80
C TYR A 62 9.04 -4.85 7.68
N THR A 63 8.47 -5.75 6.86
CA THR A 63 9.10 -6.26 5.64
C THR A 63 8.06 -6.43 4.53
N TRP A 64 8.47 -6.31 3.27
CA TRP A 64 7.66 -6.68 2.10
C TRP A 64 7.91 -8.13 1.68
N SER A 65 6.87 -8.86 1.29
CA SER A 65 7.06 -10.12 0.58
C SER A 65 7.53 -9.89 -0.85
N ASP A 66 8.08 -10.95 -1.46
CA ASP A 66 8.35 -10.95 -2.89
C ASP A 66 7.05 -10.68 -3.67
N PRO A 67 7.08 -9.77 -4.67
CA PRO A 67 5.91 -9.54 -5.51
C PRO A 67 5.74 -10.71 -6.47
N VAL A 68 4.49 -11.18 -6.60
CA VAL A 68 4.09 -12.31 -7.43
C VAL A 68 3.13 -11.82 -8.51
N MET A 69 3.49 -12.02 -9.77
CA MET A 69 2.57 -11.82 -10.91
C MET A 69 1.55 -12.97 -10.92
N LEU A 70 0.26 -12.66 -10.84
CA LEU A 70 -0.82 -13.64 -11.03
C LEU A 70 -1.29 -13.69 -12.49
N SER A 71 -1.25 -12.55 -13.17
CA SER A 71 -1.43 -12.37 -14.61
C SER A 71 -0.55 -11.19 -15.05
N ASP A 72 -0.57 -10.83 -16.33
CA ASP A 72 0.11 -9.61 -16.79
C ASP A 72 -0.58 -8.31 -16.33
N GLU A 73 -1.80 -8.39 -15.79
CA GLU A 73 -2.59 -7.28 -15.27
C GLU A 73 -2.62 -7.20 -13.73
N VAL A 74 -2.12 -8.24 -13.04
CA VAL A 74 -2.28 -8.38 -11.58
C VAL A 74 -0.99 -8.79 -10.89
N VAL A 75 -0.56 -7.99 -9.91
CA VAL A 75 0.53 -8.27 -8.97
C VAL A 75 -0.01 -8.38 -7.56
N VAL A 76 0.52 -9.31 -6.78
CA VAL A 76 0.29 -9.38 -5.34
C VAL A 76 1.61 -9.31 -4.59
N LEU A 77 1.66 -8.49 -3.55
CA LEU A 77 2.69 -8.51 -2.50
C LEU A 77 2.03 -8.36 -1.14
N ALA A 78 2.74 -8.66 -0.06
CA ALA A 78 2.21 -8.52 1.29
C ALA A 78 3.10 -7.64 2.17
N PHE A 79 2.45 -6.77 2.93
CA PHE A 79 3.08 -6.10 4.07
C PHE A 79 3.10 -7.05 5.26
N ARG A 80 4.27 -7.21 5.89
CA ARG A 80 4.43 -8.00 7.11
C ARG A 80 4.88 -7.10 8.25
N ASP A 81 4.05 -7.00 9.28
CA ASP A 81 4.40 -6.26 10.48
C ASP A 81 5.42 -7.06 11.31
N ARG A 82 6.53 -6.42 11.69
CA ARG A 82 7.58 -6.95 12.57
C ARG A 82 7.72 -6.16 13.87
N SER A 83 6.94 -5.10 14.05
CA SER A 83 7.02 -4.20 15.21
C SER A 83 6.68 -4.87 16.54
N LEU A 84 5.85 -5.93 16.51
CA LEU A 84 5.38 -6.65 17.70
C LEU A 84 6.12 -7.98 17.95
N ALA A 85 7.27 -8.22 17.31
CA ALA A 85 8.12 -9.37 17.65
C ALA A 85 8.71 -9.22 19.08
N GLY A 86 7.89 -9.43 20.11
CA GLY A 86 8.31 -9.46 21.51
C GLY A 86 7.49 -8.63 22.52
N GLN A 87 6.37 -7.98 22.16
CA GLN A 87 5.59 -7.20 23.13
C GLN A 87 4.09 -7.46 23.02
N THR A 88 3.52 -8.06 24.07
CA THR A 88 2.06 -8.17 24.30
C THR A 88 1.50 -6.79 24.66
N LEU A 89 0.57 -6.28 23.85
CA LEU A 89 -0.13 -5.02 24.10
C LEU A 89 -1.15 -5.19 25.23
N SER A 90 -0.99 -4.43 26.32
CA SER A 90 -1.98 -4.32 27.39
C SER A 90 -3.16 -3.42 26.99
N ASP A 91 -4.33 -3.88 27.43
CA ASP A 91 -5.70 -3.38 27.37
C ASP A 91 -5.98 -1.90 27.02
N GLY A 92 -6.91 -1.74 26.06
CA GLY A 92 -8.19 -1.05 26.28
C GLY A 92 -8.28 0.46 26.00
N GLU A 93 -8.84 0.83 24.84
CA GLU A 93 -9.56 2.10 24.59
C GLU A 93 -10.39 1.96 23.28
N PRO A 94 -11.60 2.55 23.17
CA PRO A 94 -12.46 2.39 22.00
C PRO A 94 -12.16 3.48 20.95
N VAL A 95 -11.53 3.12 19.83
CA VAL A 95 -10.92 4.09 18.92
C VAL A 95 -11.44 3.93 17.49
N HIS A 96 -12.73 4.13 17.18
CA HIS A 96 -13.22 3.80 15.83
C HIS A 96 -12.66 4.70 14.70
N THR A 97 -12.41 5.99 14.93
CA THR A 97 -11.86 6.91 13.90
C THR A 97 -10.34 6.85 13.83
N SER A 98 -9.65 6.82 14.97
CA SER A 98 -8.20 6.66 14.99
C SER A 98 -7.76 5.24 14.62
N TYR A 99 -8.63 4.23 14.70
CA TYR A 99 -8.36 2.87 14.19
C TYR A 99 -8.22 2.84 12.67
N VAL A 100 -9.05 3.57 11.92
CA VAL A 100 -8.90 3.66 10.46
C VAL A 100 -7.57 4.33 10.11
N LEU A 101 -7.23 5.46 10.76
CA LEU A 101 -5.94 6.11 10.55
C LEU A 101 -4.74 5.28 11.01
N ASN A 102 -4.89 4.54 12.12
CA ASN A 102 -3.87 3.62 12.65
C ASN A 102 -3.73 2.35 11.80
N LEU A 103 -4.68 2.03 10.92
CA LEU A 103 -4.60 0.91 9.98
C LEU A 103 -4.21 1.35 8.56
N VAL A 104 -4.69 2.50 8.09
CA VAL A 104 -4.35 3.07 6.77
C VAL A 104 -2.88 3.47 6.72
N ARG A 105 -2.38 4.18 7.75
CA ARG A 105 -1.01 4.71 7.78
C ARG A 105 0.08 3.64 7.69
N PRO A 106 0.04 2.52 8.44
CA PRO A 106 1.15 1.58 8.44
C PRO A 106 1.40 0.89 7.10
N VAL A 107 0.34 0.61 6.32
CA VAL A 107 0.50 -0.17 5.09
C VAL A 107 0.49 0.73 3.86
N VAL A 108 -0.53 1.58 3.72
CA VAL A 108 -0.73 2.32 2.47
C VAL A 108 0.33 3.41 2.33
N PHE A 109 0.57 4.19 3.38
CA PHE A 109 1.58 5.26 3.30
C PHE A 109 2.98 4.67 3.21
N THR A 110 3.24 3.58 3.93
CA THR A 110 4.52 2.86 3.82
C THR A 110 4.73 2.33 2.41
N PHE A 111 3.72 1.76 1.77
CA PHE A 111 3.83 1.29 0.38
C PHE A 111 4.12 2.44 -0.59
N LEU A 112 3.36 3.54 -0.49
CA LEU A 112 3.55 4.71 -1.34
C LEU A 112 4.93 5.34 -1.12
N ARG A 113 5.35 5.49 0.14
CA ARG A 113 6.69 5.96 0.50
C ARG A 113 7.77 5.08 -0.09
N ASP A 114 7.68 3.77 0.09
CA ASP A 114 8.70 2.84 -0.41
C ASP A 114 8.74 2.81 -1.94
N CYS A 115 7.57 2.95 -2.61
CA CYS A 115 7.50 3.16 -4.05
C CYS A 115 8.24 4.44 -4.49
N ALA A 116 7.98 5.57 -3.82
CA ALA A 116 8.55 6.86 -4.18
C ALA A 116 10.04 6.97 -3.82
N GLU A 117 10.43 6.57 -2.62
CA GLU A 117 11.75 6.81 -2.06
C GLU A 117 12.74 5.69 -2.43
N THR A 118 12.29 4.42 -2.44
CA THR A 118 13.16 3.27 -2.76
C THR A 118 13.09 2.90 -4.24
N ALA A 119 11.89 2.69 -4.78
CA ALA A 119 11.73 2.33 -6.18
C ALA A 119 11.82 3.53 -7.14
N ARG A 120 11.86 4.76 -6.60
CA ARG A 120 11.91 6.03 -7.34
C ARG A 120 10.71 6.24 -8.28
N LEU A 121 9.59 5.61 -7.98
CA LEU A 121 8.35 5.73 -8.76
C LEU A 121 7.73 7.11 -8.57
N ARG A 122 7.33 7.75 -9.67
CA ARG A 122 6.58 9.00 -9.63
C ARG A 122 5.13 8.69 -9.25
N LEU A 123 4.73 9.19 -8.08
CA LEU A 123 3.35 9.15 -7.60
C LEU A 123 2.54 10.35 -8.10
N ALA A 124 1.22 10.19 -8.13
CA ALA A 124 0.29 11.29 -8.39
C ALA A 124 0.39 12.36 -7.29
N ASP A 125 0.15 13.62 -7.65
CA ASP A 125 0.28 14.74 -6.70
C ASP A 125 -0.84 14.76 -5.63
N VAL A 126 -1.95 14.07 -5.91
CA VAL A 126 -3.05 13.83 -4.99
C VAL A 126 -3.35 12.35 -4.94
N ILE A 127 -3.46 11.80 -3.72
CA ILE A 127 -3.78 10.39 -3.49
C ILE A 127 -5.20 10.30 -2.94
N GLU A 128 -6.03 9.56 -3.67
CA GLU A 128 -7.40 9.23 -3.27
C GLU A 128 -7.45 7.83 -2.68
N MET A 129 -8.27 7.64 -1.65
CA MET A 129 -8.41 6.36 -0.95
C MET A 129 -9.87 6.13 -0.57
N ARG A 130 -10.34 4.90 -0.75
CA ARG A 130 -11.65 4.47 -0.26
C ARG A 130 -11.50 3.35 0.74
N VAL A 131 -12.02 3.55 1.94
CA VAL A 131 -12.05 2.54 3.01
C VAL A 131 -13.43 1.90 3.04
N SER A 132 -13.49 0.56 3.00
CA SER A 132 -14.76 -0.17 3.00
C SER A 132 -14.74 -1.39 3.92
N THR A 133 -15.90 -1.72 4.50
CA THR A 133 -16.15 -3.05 5.08
C THR A 133 -16.84 -3.94 4.06
N LYS A 134 -17.22 -5.17 4.47
CA LYS A 134 -17.94 -6.12 3.60
C LYS A 134 -19.29 -5.58 3.10
N SER A 135 -19.86 -4.58 3.78
CA SER A 135 -21.25 -4.16 3.56
C SER A 135 -21.37 -2.72 3.07
N GLU A 136 -20.36 -1.85 3.29
CA GLU A 136 -20.48 -0.43 3.01
C GLU A 136 -19.11 0.29 2.90
N SER A 137 -19.12 1.41 2.17
CA SER A 137 -18.03 2.39 2.22
C SER A 137 -18.07 3.14 3.54
N ILE A 138 -16.94 3.18 4.23
CA ILE A 138 -16.81 3.82 5.55
C ILE A 138 -16.34 5.26 5.39
N ALA A 139 -15.40 5.49 4.46
CA ALA A 139 -14.77 6.78 4.26
C ALA A 139 -14.14 6.88 2.87
N ASP A 140 -14.23 8.07 2.29
CA ASP A 140 -13.39 8.51 1.18
C ASP A 140 -12.39 9.54 1.73
N ILE A 141 -11.11 9.35 1.40
CA ILE A 141 -9.98 10.14 1.90
C ILE A 141 -9.24 10.68 0.68
N VAL A 142 -8.93 11.98 0.68
CA VAL A 142 -8.15 12.64 -0.36
C VAL A 142 -7.04 13.43 0.31
N LEU A 143 -5.80 13.18 -0.08
CA LEU A 143 -4.62 13.77 0.56
C LEU A 143 -3.64 14.28 -0.50
N PRO A 144 -3.00 15.45 -0.29
CA PRO A 144 -1.86 15.85 -1.09
C PRO A 144 -0.69 14.89 -0.82
N LEU A 145 0.13 14.64 -1.84
CA LEU A 145 1.24 13.71 -1.74
C LEU A 145 2.26 14.08 -0.66
N ASP A 146 2.45 15.38 -0.41
CA ASP A 146 3.38 15.92 0.60
C ASP A 146 3.01 15.51 2.05
N ASP A 147 1.76 15.08 2.27
CA ASP A 147 1.32 14.54 3.57
C ASP A 147 1.72 13.07 3.76
N ILE A 148 2.21 12.40 2.70
CA ILE A 148 2.49 10.96 2.66
C ILE A 148 3.99 10.69 2.51
N VAL A 149 4.66 11.37 1.57
CA VAL A 149 6.08 11.15 1.25
C VAL A 149 6.85 12.46 1.30
N ARG A 150 8.14 12.41 1.69
CA ARG A 150 8.98 13.62 1.73
C ARG A 150 9.55 13.97 0.35
N SER A 151 9.72 12.96 -0.50
CA SER A 151 10.29 13.11 -1.83
C SER A 151 9.56 12.18 -2.79
N ASN A 152 9.01 12.74 -3.86
CA ASN A 152 8.42 11.97 -4.94
C ASN A 152 9.52 11.45 -5.88
N GLY A 153 9.29 10.28 -6.47
CA GLY A 153 10.17 9.73 -7.49
C GLY A 153 10.09 10.48 -8.83
N ASP A 154 10.94 10.06 -9.76
CA ASP A 154 11.05 10.58 -11.13
C ASP A 154 10.77 9.52 -12.20
N ARG A 155 10.69 8.23 -11.81
CA ARG A 155 10.42 7.13 -12.74
C ARG A 155 8.94 7.01 -13.01
N LEU A 156 8.54 7.29 -14.23
CA LEU A 156 7.21 6.96 -14.74
C LEU A 156 7.13 5.47 -15.08
N LEU A 157 5.97 4.86 -14.82
CA LEU A 157 5.67 3.49 -15.25
C LEU A 157 5.37 3.39 -16.74
N TRP A 158 5.01 4.51 -17.36
CA TRP A 158 4.78 4.65 -18.78
C TRP A 158 5.46 5.92 -19.27
N GLN A 159 6.32 5.80 -20.28
CA GLN A 159 6.73 6.96 -21.06
C GLN A 159 5.64 7.18 -22.11
N LEU A 160 4.97 8.34 -22.09
CA LEU A 160 4.28 8.80 -23.29
C LEU A 160 5.32 8.79 -24.40
N ALA A 161 5.10 7.99 -25.43
CA ALA A 161 5.86 8.14 -26.67
C ALA A 161 5.66 9.60 -27.10
N GLY A 162 6.74 10.37 -27.08
CA GLY A 162 6.78 11.69 -27.68
C GLY A 162 6.63 11.61 -29.20
#